data_AF-A0A355GCC0-F1
#
_entry.id   AF-A0A355GCC0-F1
#
_cell.length_a   1.000
_cell.length_b   1.000
_cell.length_c   1.000
_cell.angle_alpha   90.00
_cell.angle_beta   90.00
_cell.angle_gamma   90.00
#
_symmetry.space_group_name_H-M   'P 1'
#
loop_
_entity.id
_entity.type
_entity.pdbx_description
1 polymer ?
#
loop_
_entity_poly.entity_id
_entity_poly.type
_entity_poly.pdbx_seq_one_letter_code
_entity_poly.pdbx_strand_id
1 'polypeptide(L)'
;RGGAIYNEGTITSTNVTYSENHAGSRGGAIFNTGTLSLLNNTLTLNTADQSGGGISNDSAVNASATVTLTNTIVAGNIGFLGNPDLGGDYVTLTSFNNLIGDIGAATGLTNGENGNIIGTLAAPVDPKLGILLDNGGPTRTHSL
;
A
#
# COMPACT_ATOMS: atom_id res chain seq x y z
N ARG A 1 0.62 -1.24 15.26
CA ARG A 1 0.19 -2.54 14.71
C ARG A 1 -0.59 -2.23 13.44
N GLY A 2 -0.38 -2.97 12.35
CA GLY A 2 -1.15 -2.74 11.13
C GLY A 2 -2.60 -3.19 11.30
N GLY A 3 -3.53 -2.58 10.58
CA GLY A 3 -4.97 -2.79 10.80
C GLY A 3 -5.43 -4.19 10.38
N ALA A 4 -4.83 -4.75 9.32
CA ALA A 4 -5.01 -6.13 8.90
C ALA A 4 -3.81 -7.01 9.28
N ILE A 5 -2.60 -6.58 8.93
CA ILE A 5 -1.38 -7.38 9.05
C ILE A 5 -0.28 -6.58 9.76
N TYR A 6 0.38 -7.24 10.71
CA TYR A 6 1.65 -6.83 11.29
C TYR A 6 2.71 -7.88 10.93
N ASN A 7 3.65 -7.53 10.07
CA ASN A 7 4.65 -8.46 9.54
C ASN A 7 6.04 -8.23 10.14
N GLU A 8 6.54 -9.22 10.88
CA GLU A 8 7.93 -9.29 11.37
C GLU A 8 8.74 -10.39 10.67
N GLY A 9 8.11 -11.16 9.78
CA GLY A 9 8.69 -12.30 9.08
C GLY A 9 8.71 -12.10 7.57
N THR A 10 8.31 -13.11 6.81
CA THR A 10 8.17 -13.02 5.35
C THR A 10 6.73 -13.29 4.96
N ILE A 11 6.12 -12.37 4.21
CA ILE A 11 4.76 -12.50 3.67
C ILE A 11 4.78 -12.30 2.16
N THR A 12 4.11 -13.20 1.46
CA THR A 12 3.72 -13.04 0.06
C THR A 12 2.19 -13.03 0.00
N SER A 13 1.61 -11.96 -0.55
CA SER A 13 0.16 -11.85 -0.76
C SER A 13 -0.12 -11.69 -2.24
N THR A 14 -1.08 -12.45 -2.75
CA THR A 14 -1.41 -12.46 -4.17
C THR A 14 -2.92 -12.37 -4.38
N ASN A 15 -3.37 -11.47 -5.24
CA ASN A 15 -4.79 -11.28 -5.58
C ASN A 15 -5.70 -11.01 -4.36
N VAL A 16 -5.23 -10.22 -3.39
CA VAL A 16 -6.00 -9.86 -2.19
C VAL A 16 -6.43 -8.40 -2.25
N THR A 17 -7.66 -8.13 -1.80
CA THR A 17 -8.13 -6.78 -1.50
C THR A 17 -8.07 -6.55 0.01
N TYR A 18 -7.28 -5.55 0.43
CA TYR A 18 -7.29 -5.01 1.78
C TYR A 18 -8.06 -3.69 1.74
N SER A 19 -9.25 -3.67 2.30
CA SER A 19 -10.08 -2.47 2.33
C SER A 19 -10.66 -2.21 3.71
N GLU A 20 -10.85 -0.92 4.03
CA GLU A 20 -11.51 -0.47 5.27
C GLU A 20 -10.85 -0.95 6.57
N ASN A 21 -9.56 -1.29 6.54
CA ASN A 21 -8.80 -1.61 7.75
C ASN A 21 -8.34 -0.34 8.44
N HIS A 22 -8.24 -0.40 9.77
CA HIS A 22 -7.83 0.74 10.58
C HIS A 22 -6.75 0.37 11.59
N ALA A 23 -5.72 1.20 11.67
CA ALA A 23 -4.65 1.11 12.65
C ALA A 23 -4.53 2.42 13.46
N GLY A 24 -4.50 2.30 14.79
CA GLY A 24 -4.25 3.44 15.69
C GLY A 24 -2.81 3.98 15.66
N SER A 25 -2.01 3.60 14.66
CA SER A 25 -0.63 4.04 14.49
C SER A 25 -0.26 4.02 13.00
N ARG A 26 0.60 3.11 12.55
CA ARG A 26 1.10 3.05 11.17
C ARG A 26 0.58 1.83 10.42
N GLY A 27 0.47 1.93 9.09
CA GLY A 27 0.11 0.80 8.23
C GLY A 27 -1.37 0.42 8.34
N GLY A 28 -2.27 1.24 7.81
CA GLY A 28 -3.71 1.07 8.03
C GLY A 28 -4.22 -0.28 7.56
N ALA A 29 -3.68 -0.82 6.46
CA ALA A 29 -3.78 -2.24 6.17
C ALA A 29 -2.58 -3.02 6.71
N ILE A 30 -1.36 -2.68 6.27
CA ILE A 30 -0.17 -3.48 6.54
C ILE A 30 0.92 -2.63 7.18
N PHE A 31 1.38 -3.06 8.34
CA PHE A 31 2.63 -2.57 8.93
C PHE A 31 3.72 -3.63 8.78
N ASN A 32 4.84 -3.26 8.17
CA ASN A 32 5.92 -4.17 7.85
C ASN A 32 7.24 -3.76 8.53
N THR A 33 7.84 -4.71 9.24
CA THR A 33 9.22 -4.68 9.75
C THR A 33 10.01 -5.92 9.31
N GLY A 34 9.45 -6.74 8.42
CA GLY A 34 10.10 -7.90 7.79
C GLY A 34 10.13 -7.76 6.26
N THR A 35 9.96 -8.87 5.55
CA THR A 35 9.92 -8.90 4.08
C THR A 35 8.48 -9.06 3.59
N LEU A 36 8.00 -8.13 2.77
CA LEU A 36 6.66 -8.15 2.18
C LEU A 36 6.73 -8.13 0.65
N SER A 37 6.04 -9.07 0.02
CA SER A 37 5.84 -9.10 -1.44
C SER A 37 4.35 -9.10 -1.77
N LEU A 38 3.90 -8.10 -2.53
CA LEU A 38 2.51 -7.98 -2.96
C LEU A 38 2.42 -8.11 -4.48
N LEU A 39 1.68 -9.11 -4.95
CA LEU A 39 1.37 -9.34 -6.37
C LEU A 39 -0.13 -9.19 -6.65
N ASN A 40 -0.52 -8.28 -7.55
CA ASN A 40 -1.91 -8.09 -7.95
C ASN A 40 -2.87 -7.78 -6.78
N ASN A 41 -2.41 -7.03 -5.77
CA ASN A 41 -3.27 -6.68 -4.64
C ASN A 41 -3.95 -5.33 -4.86
N THR A 42 -5.02 -5.08 -4.12
CA THR A 42 -5.66 -3.76 -4.04
C THR A 42 -5.73 -3.37 -2.57
N LEU A 43 -5.14 -2.23 -2.22
CA LEU A 43 -5.15 -1.67 -0.88
C LEU A 43 -5.80 -0.29 -0.97
N THR A 44 -7.03 -0.18 -0.48
CA THR A 44 -7.83 1.04 -0.62
C THR A 44 -8.71 1.29 0.60
N LEU A 45 -9.07 2.55 0.88
CA LEU A 45 -9.94 2.92 2.00
C LEU A 45 -9.43 2.47 3.38
N ASN A 46 -8.13 2.17 3.52
CA ASN A 46 -7.54 1.84 4.82
C ASN A 46 -7.09 3.12 5.53
N THR A 47 -7.11 3.12 6.87
CA THR A 47 -6.80 4.31 7.67
C THR A 47 -5.72 4.02 8.71
N ALA A 48 -4.75 4.91 8.85
CA ALA A 48 -3.72 4.87 9.89
C ALA A 48 -3.62 6.22 10.59
N ASP A 49 -3.70 6.25 11.92
CA ASP A 49 -3.66 7.49 12.71
C ASP A 49 -2.32 8.25 12.63
N GLN A 50 -1.25 7.63 12.10
CA GLN A 50 0.06 8.25 11.95
C GLN A 50 0.56 8.33 10.51
N SER A 51 0.81 7.21 9.84
CA SER A 51 1.40 7.20 8.49
C SER A 51 1.17 5.88 7.77
N GLY A 52 1.20 5.92 6.44
CA GLY A 52 1.00 4.75 5.59
C GLY A 52 -0.41 4.20 5.76
N GLY A 53 -1.42 4.95 5.34
CA GLY A 53 -2.82 4.52 5.43
C GLY A 53 -3.04 3.17 4.76
N GLY A 54 -2.38 2.90 3.64
CA GLY A 54 -2.31 1.56 3.07
C GLY A 54 -1.21 0.74 3.74
N ILE A 55 0.05 1.08 3.44
CA ILE A 55 1.23 0.33 3.87
C ILE A 55 2.21 1.26 4.59
N SER A 56 2.78 0.79 5.69
CA SER A 56 3.97 1.41 6.28
C SER A 56 5.08 0.37 6.37
N ASN A 57 6.19 0.61 5.68
CA ASN A 57 7.45 -0.09 5.90
C ASN A 57 8.28 0.68 6.94
N ASP A 58 8.83 0.00 7.94
CA ASP A 58 9.60 0.65 8.99
C ASP A 58 11.04 0.10 9.07
N SER A 59 11.86 0.54 8.13
CA SER A 59 13.28 0.18 8.09
C SER A 59 14.10 0.79 9.25
N ALA A 60 13.55 1.79 9.96
CA ALA A 60 14.17 2.33 11.17
C ALA A 60 14.06 1.35 12.35
N VAL A 61 13.00 0.53 12.39
CA VAL A 61 12.86 -0.55 13.38
C VAL A 61 13.68 -1.78 12.96
N ASN A 62 13.71 -2.11 11.66
CA ASN A 62 14.54 -3.19 11.13
C ASN A 62 15.11 -2.81 9.77
N ALA A 63 16.42 -2.58 9.68
CA ALA A 63 17.08 -2.17 8.44
C ALA A 63 17.00 -3.20 7.31
N SER A 64 16.57 -4.45 7.60
CA SER A 64 16.30 -5.48 6.59
C SER A 64 14.84 -5.50 6.13
N ALA A 65 13.98 -4.61 6.65
CA ALA A 65 12.58 -4.55 6.27
C ALA A 65 12.45 -4.08 4.82
N THR A 66 11.77 -4.87 3.99
CA THR A 66 11.62 -4.60 2.56
C THR A 66 10.19 -4.79 2.11
N VAL A 67 9.76 -3.96 1.17
CA VAL A 67 8.49 -4.11 0.47
C VAL A 67 8.73 -4.09 -1.04
N THR A 68 8.24 -5.12 -1.72
CA THR A 68 8.15 -5.16 -3.18
C THR A 68 6.68 -5.18 -3.60
N LEU A 69 6.32 -4.29 -4.53
CA LEU A 69 4.97 -4.19 -5.08
C LEU A 69 5.01 -4.55 -6.58
N THR A 70 4.14 -5.45 -6.99
CA THR A 70 4.00 -5.82 -8.41
C THR A 70 2.53 -5.79 -8.78
N ASN A 71 2.21 -5.05 -9.85
CA ASN A 71 0.85 -4.96 -10.39
C ASN A 71 -0.20 -4.62 -9.31
N THR A 72 0.18 -3.83 -8.31
CA THR A 72 -0.63 -3.59 -7.11
C THR A 72 -1.14 -2.15 -7.08
N ILE A 73 -2.37 -1.99 -6.61
CA ILE A 73 -2.98 -0.67 -6.36
C ILE A 73 -2.87 -0.36 -4.87
N VAL A 74 -2.29 0.79 -4.52
CA VAL A 74 -2.35 1.36 -3.16
C VAL A 74 -2.83 2.80 -3.28
N ALA A 75 -4.13 3.01 -3.15
CA ALA A 75 -4.74 4.32 -3.42
C ALA A 75 -6.02 4.54 -2.62
N GLY A 76 -6.31 5.80 -2.30
CA GLY A 76 -7.50 6.17 -1.55
C GLY A 76 -7.44 5.74 -0.07
N ASN A 77 -6.24 5.54 0.47
CA ASN A 77 -6.04 5.31 1.88
C ASN A 77 -5.78 6.64 2.62
N ILE A 78 -6.00 6.63 3.93
CA ILE A 78 -5.85 7.80 4.79
C ILE A 78 -4.74 7.52 5.79
N GLY A 79 -3.66 8.26 5.67
CA GLY A 79 -2.55 8.29 6.61
C GLY A 79 -2.29 9.72 6.99
N PHE A 80 -2.16 9.98 8.29
CA PHE A 80 -1.83 11.31 8.76
C PHE A 80 -0.35 11.65 8.43
N LEU A 81 0.09 12.86 8.73
CA LEU A 81 1.48 13.30 8.50
C LEU A 81 1.97 13.25 7.04
N GLY A 82 1.05 13.35 6.07
CA GLY A 82 1.39 13.45 4.64
C GLY A 82 1.83 12.14 3.99
N ASN A 83 1.45 10.99 4.57
CA ASN A 83 1.77 9.66 4.05
C ASN A 83 0.48 8.84 3.85
N PRO A 84 -0.42 9.25 2.94
CA PRO A 84 -1.76 8.70 2.91
C PRO A 84 -1.80 7.26 2.42
N ASP A 85 -1.12 6.91 1.33
CA ASP A 85 -1.11 5.53 0.84
C ASP A 85 0.08 4.73 1.37
N LEU A 86 1.27 5.34 1.34
CA LEU A 86 2.52 4.69 1.72
C LEU A 86 3.26 5.47 2.79
N GLY A 87 3.94 4.75 3.70
CA GLY A 87 4.94 5.27 4.61
C GLY A 87 6.23 4.45 4.55
N GLY A 88 7.37 5.11 4.72
CA GLY A 88 8.69 4.47 4.74
C GLY A 88 9.34 4.31 3.37
N ASP A 89 10.21 3.33 3.24
CA ASP A 89 11.00 3.01 2.05
C ASP A 89 10.54 1.73 1.36
N TYR A 90 10.72 1.68 0.04
CA TYR A 90 10.27 0.61 -0.84
C TYR A 90 11.39 0.22 -1.81
N VAL A 91 11.31 -0.97 -2.40
CA VAL A 91 12.35 -1.45 -3.32
C VAL A 91 11.98 -1.10 -4.77
N THR A 92 12.57 -0.05 -5.34
CA THR A 92 12.25 0.40 -6.72
C THR A 92 12.57 -0.65 -7.77
N LEU A 93 13.74 -1.30 -7.68
CA LEU A 93 14.28 -2.17 -8.74
C LEU A 93 13.41 -3.38 -9.05
N THR A 94 12.68 -3.88 -8.05
CA THR A 94 11.79 -5.04 -8.18
C THR A 94 10.32 -4.67 -8.17
N SER A 95 9.98 -3.40 -7.95
CA SER A 95 8.60 -2.93 -7.93
C SER A 95 8.20 -2.32 -9.27
N PHE A 96 7.17 -2.88 -9.89
CA PHE A 96 6.76 -2.51 -11.25
C PHE A 96 5.24 -2.56 -11.46
N ASN A 97 4.76 -1.73 -12.38
CA ASN A 97 3.36 -1.62 -12.80
C ASN A 97 2.37 -1.36 -11.65
N ASN A 98 2.77 -0.61 -10.62
CA ASN A 98 1.89 -0.26 -9.51
C ASN A 98 1.17 1.06 -9.77
N LEU A 99 0.00 1.22 -9.18
CA LEU A 99 -0.70 2.50 -9.09
C LEU A 99 -0.72 2.93 -7.63
N ILE A 100 0.00 4.00 -7.31
CA ILE A 100 0.03 4.62 -5.99
C ILE A 100 -0.74 5.94 -6.06
N GLY A 101 -1.79 6.08 -5.27
CA GLY A 101 -2.63 7.27 -5.27
C GLY A 101 -1.83 8.50 -4.85
N ASP A 102 -1.16 8.43 -3.71
CA ASP A 102 -0.25 9.44 -3.22
C ASP A 102 0.89 8.82 -2.40
N ILE A 103 2.11 9.00 -2.90
CA ILE A 103 3.32 8.49 -2.26
C ILE A 103 3.71 9.23 -0.99
N GLY A 104 3.24 10.47 -0.80
CA GLY A 104 3.57 11.28 0.36
C GLY A 104 5.08 11.50 0.50
N ALA A 105 5.62 11.16 1.68
CA ALA A 105 7.05 11.19 1.96
C ALA A 105 7.73 9.81 1.83
N ALA A 106 7.01 8.79 1.35
CA ALA A 106 7.62 7.49 1.11
C ALA A 106 8.69 7.57 0.00
N THR A 107 9.69 6.70 0.08
CA THR A 107 10.83 6.69 -0.85
C THR A 107 10.99 5.33 -1.52
N GLY A 108 11.80 5.26 -2.58
CA GLY A 108 12.08 3.99 -3.26
C GLY A 108 10.98 3.52 -4.20
N LEU A 109 10.10 4.43 -4.65
CA LEU A 109 9.29 4.27 -5.84
C LEU A 109 9.29 5.59 -6.61
N THR A 110 9.40 5.53 -7.94
CA THR A 110 9.46 6.71 -8.80
C THR A 110 8.34 6.67 -9.83
N ASN A 111 7.65 7.79 -10.03
CA ASN A 111 6.63 7.90 -11.07
C ASN A 111 7.25 7.70 -12.47
N GLY A 112 6.63 6.88 -13.31
CA GLY A 112 7.09 6.56 -14.66
C GLY A 112 8.22 5.55 -14.75
N GLU A 113 8.85 5.17 -13.64
CA GLU A 113 9.87 4.12 -13.59
C GLU A 113 9.20 2.75 -13.46
N ASN A 114 9.67 1.75 -14.22
CA ASN A 114 9.14 0.39 -14.21
C ASN A 114 7.61 0.31 -14.41
N GLY A 115 7.02 1.24 -15.16
CA GLY A 115 5.57 1.30 -15.39
C GLY A 115 4.74 1.72 -14.17
N ASN A 116 5.37 2.20 -13.09
CA ASN A 116 4.66 2.71 -11.93
C ASN A 116 3.97 4.05 -12.25
N ILE A 117 2.73 4.19 -11.81
CA ILE A 117 1.95 5.43 -11.87
C ILE A 117 1.80 5.90 -10.42
N ILE A 118 2.38 7.06 -10.10
CA ILE A 118 2.50 7.52 -8.72
C ILE A 118 2.03 8.97 -8.64
N GLY A 119 1.00 9.21 -7.85
CA GLY A 119 0.54 10.55 -7.52
C GLY A 119 1.28 11.16 -6.33
N THR A 120 0.92 12.40 -6.03
CA THR A 120 1.49 13.19 -4.93
C THR A 120 0.38 13.82 -4.11
N LEU A 121 0.70 14.34 -2.94
CA LEU A 121 -0.27 15.03 -2.08
C LEU A 121 -0.99 16.19 -2.78
N ALA A 122 -0.31 16.88 -3.70
CA ALA A 122 -0.90 17.97 -4.47
C ALA A 122 -1.71 17.50 -5.69
N ALA A 123 -1.41 16.30 -6.20
CA ALA A 123 -2.08 15.70 -7.35
C ALA A 123 -2.16 14.17 -7.17
N PRO A 124 -3.10 13.68 -6.34
CA PRO A 124 -3.28 12.25 -6.16
C PRO A 124 -3.79 11.61 -7.45
N VAL A 125 -3.35 10.38 -7.72
CA VAL A 125 -3.87 9.57 -8.82
C VAL A 125 -5.15 8.89 -8.34
N ASP A 126 -6.25 9.16 -9.03
CA ASP A 126 -7.51 8.45 -8.84
C ASP A 126 -7.36 7.02 -9.40
N PRO A 127 -7.49 5.97 -8.57
CA PRO A 127 -7.41 4.59 -9.04
C PRO A 127 -8.66 4.15 -9.82
N LYS A 128 -9.70 4.98 -9.88
CA LYS A 128 -11.00 4.72 -10.52
C LYS A 128 -11.70 3.47 -10.01
N LEU A 129 -11.48 3.14 -8.74
CA LEU A 129 -12.12 2.02 -8.08
C LEU A 129 -13.57 2.38 -7.73
N GLY A 130 -14.51 1.54 -8.14
CA GLY A 130 -15.89 1.59 -7.69
C GLY A 130 -16.08 1.01 -6.28
N ILE A 131 -17.33 0.95 -5.82
CA ILE A 131 -17.66 0.39 -4.50
C ILE A 131 -17.30 -1.10 -4.41
N LEU A 132 -17.03 -1.59 -3.20
CA LEU A 132 -16.75 -3.00 -2.94
C LEU A 132 -18.00 -3.85 -3.20
N LEU A 133 -17.95 -4.73 -4.20
CA LEU A 133 -19.07 -5.57 -4.63
C LEU A 133 -18.62 -7.02 -4.88
N ASP A 134 -19.59 -7.91 -5.03
CA ASP A 134 -19.32 -9.23 -5.60
C ASP A 134 -19.22 -9.09 -7.13
N ASN A 135 -17.99 -9.04 -7.64
CA ASN A 135 -17.72 -8.95 -9.09
C ASN A 135 -17.51 -10.34 -9.73
N GLY A 136 -18.10 -11.40 -9.15
CA GLY A 136 -18.11 -12.74 -9.73
C GLY A 136 -16.92 -13.62 -9.35
N GLY A 137 -16.15 -13.25 -8.32
CA GLY A 137 -15.03 -14.03 -7.78
C GLY A 137 -15.33 -14.61 -6.38
N PRO A 138 -14.43 -15.44 -5.82
CA PRO A 138 -14.62 -16.03 -4.49
C PRO A 138 -14.51 -15.00 -3.33
N THR A 139 -14.10 -13.77 -3.62
CA THR A 139 -14.01 -12.65 -2.69
C THR A 139 -14.61 -11.39 -3.33
N ARG A 140 -15.19 -10.50 -2.53
CA ARG A 140 -15.65 -9.18 -3.00
C ARG A 140 -14.45 -8.37 -3.48
N THR A 141 -14.62 -7.60 -4.56
CA THR A 141 -13.59 -6.71 -5.14
C THR A 141 -14.21 -5.36 -5.49
N HIS A 142 -13.39 -4.33 -5.68
CA HIS A 142 -13.83 -3.05 -6.22
C HIS A 142 -13.99 -3.17 -7.74
N SER A 143 -15.09 -2.66 -8.31
CA SER A 143 -15.25 -2.63 -9.77
C SER A 143 -14.24 -1.64 -10.39
N LEU A 144 -13.74 -1.93 -11.59
CA LEU A 144 -12.89 -1.03 -12.38
C LEU A 144 -13.70 -0.16 -13.35
#